data_AF-A0A522GSC7-F1
#
_entry.id   AF-A0A522GSC7-F1
#
_cell.length_a   1.000
_cell.length_b   1.000
_cell.length_c   1.000
_cell.angle_alpha   90.00
_cell.angle_beta   90.00
_cell.angle_gamma   90.00
#
_symmetry.space_group_name_H-M   'P 1'
#
loop_
_entity.id
_entity.type
_entity.pdbx_description
1 polymer ?
#
loop_
_entity_poly.entity_id
_entity_poly.type
_entity_poly.pdbx_seq_one_letter_code
_entity_poly.pdbx_strand_id
1 'polypeptide(L)' 'SPNAGWPEAAMAGALGLKLAGPRLYAEGMVEDAFMGDGRREATAKDIRHGLTLMRRACVIQFALFACLGLALRF' A
#
# COMPACT_ATOMS: atom_id res chain seq x y z
N SER A 1 -6.83 2.33 -10.64
CA SER A 1 -8.19 2.32 -10.08
C SER A 1 -8.35 3.57 -9.23
N PRO A 2 -9.46 4.32 -9.30
CA PRO A 2 -9.67 5.53 -8.49
C PRO A 2 -9.49 5.29 -6.98
N ASN A 3 -9.79 4.07 -6.51
CA ASN A 3 -9.77 3.71 -5.10
C ASN A 3 -8.41 3.20 -4.60
N ALA A 4 -7.41 3.08 -5.47
CA ALA A 4 -6.12 2.49 -5.10
C ALA A 4 -5.18 3.46 -4.37
N GLY A 5 -5.41 4.78 -4.47
CA GLY A 5 -4.46 5.78 -4.00
C GLY A 5 -4.16 5.74 -2.50
N TRP A 6 -5.16 5.49 -1.64
CA TRP A 6 -4.95 5.41 -0.19
C TRP A 6 -4.08 4.20 0.21
N PRO A 7 -4.40 2.96 -0.21
CA PRO A 7 -3.52 1.81 0.02
C PRO A 7 -2.11 1.97 -0.57
N GLU A 8 -1.99 2.51 -1.79
CA GLU A 8 -0.72 2.67 -2.48
C GLU A 8 0.18 3.70 -1.76
N ALA A 9 -0.39 4.83 -1.32
CA ALA A 9 0.33 5.83 -0.54
C ALA A 9 0.79 5.30 0.83
N ALA A 10 -0.06 4.53 1.51
CA ALA A 10 0.31 3.89 2.78
C ALA A 10 1.45 2.87 2.59
N MET A 11 1.40 2.06 1.53
CA MET A 11 2.46 1.12 1.18
C MET A 11 3.75 1.84 0.82
N ALA A 12 3.67 2.94 0.05
CA ALA A 12 4.82 3.76 -0.30
C ALA A 12 5.54 4.29 0.94
N GLY A 13 4.80 4.91 1.87
CA GLY A 13 5.35 5.40 3.14
C GLY A 13 5.95 4.28 3.99
N ALA A 14 5.23 3.16 4.15
CA ALA A 14 5.68 2.05 4.99
C ALA A 14 6.94 1.34 4.45
N LEU A 15 7.14 1.33 3.13
CA LEU A 15 8.32 0.73 2.50
C LEU A 15 9.45 1.74 2.23
N GLY A 16 9.26 3.02 2.52
CA GLY A 16 10.22 4.08 2.19
C GLY A 16 10.42 4.23 0.68
N LEU A 17 9.33 4.09 -0.07
CA LEU A 17 9.29 4.22 -1.53
C LEU A 17 8.51 5.46 -1.95
N LYS A 18 8.76 5.92 -3.16
CA LYS A 18 7.81 6.74 -3.90
C LYS A 18 7.22 5.93 -5.05
N LEU A 19 5.90 5.77 -5.03
CA LEU A 19 5.14 5.01 -6.02
C LEU A 19 4.38 5.96 -6.94
N ALA A 20 3.71 5.41 -7.96
CA ALA A 20 3.07 6.18 -9.03
C ALA A 20 4.07 7.10 -9.75
N GLY A 21 3.81 8.41 -9.77
CA GLY A 21 4.57 9.37 -10.56
C GLY A 21 4.29 9.27 -12.06
N PRO A 22 5.08 9.96 -12.89
CA PRO A 22 4.88 9.98 -14.34
C PRO A 22 4.94 8.58 -14.96
N ARG A 23 3.94 8.26 -15.79
CA ARG A 23 3.78 6.94 -16.45
C ARG A 23 3.62 7.10 -17.95
N LEU A 24 4.25 6.20 -18.70
CA LEU A 24 4.07 6.11 -20.15
C LEU A 24 2.96 5.11 -20.47
N TYR A 25 1.91 5.57 -21.12
CA TYR A 25 0.85 4.76 -21.71
C TYR A 25 0.96 4.77 -23.23
N ALA A 26 0.17 3.93 -23.91
CA ALA A 26 0.10 3.94 -25.38
C ALA A 26 -0.29 5.31 -25.94
N GLU A 27 -1.14 6.04 -25.21
CA GLU A 27 -1.65 7.37 -25.56
C GLU A 27 -0.63 8.50 -25.28
N GLY A 28 0.49 8.19 -24.63
CA GLY A 28 1.53 9.15 -24.26
C GLY A 28 1.87 9.18 -22.76
N MET A 29 2.65 10.19 -22.39
CA MET A 29 3.10 10.43 -21.02
C MET A 29 1.96 11.03 -20.19
N VAL A 30 1.68 10.44 -19.03
CA VAL A 30 0.76 10.99 -18.03
C VAL A 30 1.59 11.45 -16.84
N GLU A 31 1.60 12.75 -16.60
CA GLU A 31 2.19 13.36 -15.41
C GLU A 31 1.24 13.15 -14.23
N ASP A 32 1.64 12.25 -13.32
CA ASP A 32 0.89 11.96 -12.10
C ASP A 32 1.77 12.23 -10.89
N ALA A 33 1.15 12.49 -9.74
CA ALA A 33 1.87 12.76 -8.51
C ALA A 33 2.58 11.49 -8.00
N PHE A 34 3.73 11.67 -7.36
CA PHE A 34 4.33 10.61 -6.56
C PHE A 34 3.55 10.44 -5.26
N MET A 35 3.36 9.19 -4.84
CA MET A 35 2.87 8.84 -3.52
C MET A 35 4.05 8.45 -2.64
N GLY A 36 4.26 9.14 -1.53
CA GLY A 36 5.43 8.99 -0.67
C GLY A 36 6.64 9.81 -1.14
N ASP A 37 7.64 9.92 -0.27
CA ASP A 37 8.84 10.75 -0.42
C ASP A 37 10.14 9.92 -0.47
N GLY A 38 10.03 8.59 -0.49
CA GLY A 38 11.16 7.67 -0.48
C GLY A 38 11.87 7.51 -1.84
N ARG A 39 12.61 6.41 -1.96
CA ARG A 39 13.35 6.08 -3.21
C ARG A 39 12.41 5.56 -4.29
N ARG A 40 12.79 5.72 -5.57
CA ARG A 40 12.00 5.24 -6.71
C ARG A 40 12.32 3.78 -7.08
N GLU A 41 13.55 3.37 -6.83
CA GLU A 41 14.13 2.13 -7.32
C GLU A 41 13.66 0.95 -6.49
N ALA A 42 12.47 0.42 -6.76
CA ALA A 42 11.95 -0.77 -6.10
C ALA A 42 12.78 -2.03 -6.44
N THR A 43 12.98 -2.90 -5.45
CA THR A 43 13.76 -4.14 -5.57
C THR A 43 12.89 -5.36 -5.25
N ALA A 44 13.39 -6.56 -5.57
CA ALA A 44 12.72 -7.80 -5.19
C ALA A 44 12.54 -7.96 -3.65
N LYS A 45 13.39 -7.29 -2.84
CA LYS A 45 13.25 -7.27 -1.38
C LYS A 45 12.00 -6.52 -0.95
N ASP A 46 11.67 -5.43 -1.64
CA ASP A 46 10.50 -4.59 -1.36
C ASP A 46 9.20 -5.32 -1.64
N ILE A 47 9.16 -6.16 -2.69
CA ILE A 47 8.01 -7.03 -2.96
C ILE A 47 7.76 -7.97 -1.76
N ARG A 48 8.82 -8.61 -1.25
CA ARG A 48 8.70 -9.52 -0.09
C ARG A 48 8.26 -8.77 1.17
N HIS A 49 8.79 -7.56 1.38
CA HIS A 49 8.37 -6.72 2.50
C HIS A 49 6.92 -6.27 2.37
N GLY A 50 6.47 -5.85 1.18
CA GLY A 50 5.10 -5.45 0.91
C GLY A 50 4.11 -6.61 1.13
N LEU A 51 4.45 -7.82 0.68
CA LEU A 51 3.64 -9.02 0.95
C LEU A 51 3.57 -9.34 2.45
N THR A 52 4.69 -9.17 3.17
CA THR A 52 4.72 -9.36 4.63
C THR A 52 3.86 -8.33 5.35
N LEU A 53 3.95 -7.06 4.94
CA LEU A 53 3.14 -5.98 5.49
C LEU A 53 1.65 -6.22 5.24
N MET A 54 1.27 -6.60 4.02
CA MET A 54 -0.12 -6.90 3.67
C MET A 54 -0.68 -8.04 4.52
N ARG A 55 0.07 -9.14 4.68
CA ARG A 55 -0.35 -10.27 5.54
C ARG A 55 -0.55 -9.84 6.98
N ARG A 56 0.38 -9.05 7.53
CA ARG A 56 0.27 -8.51 8.90
C ARG A 56 -0.96 -7.62 9.04
N ALA A 57 -1.22 -6.74 8.08
CA ALA A 57 -2.41 -5.88 8.08
C ALA A 57 -3.70 -6.71 8.08
N CYS A 58 -3.80 -7.76 7.27
CA CYS A 58 -4.95 -8.67 7.27
C CYS A 58 -5.14 -9.37 8.62
N VAL A 59 -4.06 -9.87 9.24
CA VAL A 59 -4.13 -10.51 10.56
C VAL A 59 -4.61 -9.52 11.64
N ILE A 60 -4.08 -8.29 11.63
CA ILE A 60 -4.50 -7.23 12.56
C ILE A 60 -5.98 -6.91 12.35
N GLN A 61 -6.42 -6.70 11.11
CA GLN A 61 -7.82 -6.40 10.79
C GLN A 61 -8.76 -7.52 11.25
N PHE A 62 -8.39 -8.78 10.99
CA PHE A 62 -9.14 -9.93 11.47
C PHE A 62 -9.23 -9.96 12.99
N ALA A 63 -8.10 -9.78 13.69
CA ALA A 63 -8.06 -9.76 15.15
C ALA A 63 -8.93 -8.64 15.74
N LEU A 64 -8.90 -7.44 15.16
CA LEU A 64 -9.75 -6.32 15.58
C LEU A 64 -11.24 -6.64 15.46
N PHE A 65 -11.66 -7.23 14.34
CA PHE A 65 -13.07 -7.64 14.17
C PHE A 65 -13.46 -8.80 15.07
N ALA A 66 -12.57 -9.76 15.31
CA ALA A 66 -12.81 -10.84 16.27
C ALA A 66 -12.98 -10.28 17.69
N CYS A 67 -12.11 -9.37 18.13
CA CYS A 67 -12.21 -8.71 19.43
C CYS A 67 -13.49 -7.89 19.55
N LEU A 68 -13.84 -7.11 18.52
CA LEU A 68 -15.09 -6.35 18.51
C LEU A 68 -16.31 -7.28 18.60
N GLY A 69 -16.33 -8.36 17.82
CA GLY A 69 -17.42 -9.34 17.85
C GLY A 69 -17.56 -10.06 19.20
N LEU A 70 -16.45 -10.30 19.89
CA LEU A 70 -16.47 -10.82 21.26
C LEU A 70 -16.98 -9.78 22.25
N ALA A 71 -16.53 -8.52 22.14
CA ALA A 71 -16.95 -7.44 23.03
C ALA A 71 -18.46 -7.13 22.92
N LEU A 72 -19.04 -7.24 21.71
CA LEU A 72 -20.47 -7.02 21.47
C LEU A 72 -21.36 -8.22 21.84
N ARG A 73 -20.77 -9.37 22.18
CA ARG A 73 -21.50 -10.57 22.63
C ARG A 73 -21.74 -10.60 24.15
N PHE A 74 -21.10 -9.70 24.89
CA PHE A 74 -21.36 -9.42 26.30
C PHE A 74 -22.25 -8.18 26.43
#